data_AF-A0A8H7XVN9-F1
#
_entry.id   AF-A0A8H7XVN9-F1
#
_cell.length_a   1.000
_cell.length_b   1.000
_cell.length_c   1.000
_cell.angle_alpha   90.00
_cell.angle_beta   90.00
_cell.angle_gamma   90.00
#
_symmetry.space_group_name_H-M   'P 1'
#
loop_
_entity.id
_entity.type
_entity.pdbx_description
1 polymer ?
#
loop_
_entity_poly.entity_id
_entity_poly.type
_entity_poly.pdbx_seq_one_letter_code
_entity_poly.pdbx_strand_id
1 'polypeptide(L)'
;MSLNYRDRTQSQSSTISNRIHQLFILLGKRPSISARLRQILLSPGPPPTLADLSYKFKHTTASPCYLTFCTPYSALVIEKDLNSALTHTSDTFLAVTNHDVAFESTNDQDAEALKRPSRIVRGSSGSMSLLNESIERKDTMYSLWRDRKQPSRPTKVQRALVNDVKTWLRTYPIRNECTHFCCIMDPSAEGGGLVWVESCEVSTGPNNSFQN
;
A
#
# COMPACT_ATOMS: atom_id res chain seq x y z
N MET A 1 0.20 7.08 7.73
CA MET A 1 1.20 6.00 7.46
C MET A 1 0.44 4.71 7.20
N SER A 2 0.87 3.90 6.23
CA SER A 2 0.27 2.59 5.90
C SER A 2 1.35 1.53 5.67
N LEU A 3 0.97 0.26 5.81
CA LEU A 3 1.80 -0.93 5.61
C LEU A 3 1.02 -1.94 4.76
N ASN A 4 1.59 -2.35 3.62
CA ASN A 4 1.03 -3.41 2.79
C ASN A 4 2.02 -4.57 2.66
N TYR A 5 1.50 -5.80 2.50
CA TYR A 5 2.31 -6.96 2.18
C TYR A 5 2.95 -6.82 0.79
N ARG A 6 4.20 -7.24 0.68
CA ARG A 6 5.00 -7.29 -0.56
C ARG A 6 5.50 -8.71 -0.78
N ASP A 7 5.19 -9.26 -1.95
CA ASP A 7 5.76 -10.55 -2.36
C ASP A 7 7.24 -10.40 -2.74
N ARG A 8 7.99 -11.49 -2.69
CA ARG A 8 9.44 -11.54 -2.87
C ARG A 8 9.85 -11.90 -4.30
N THR A 9 8.94 -11.79 -5.26
CA THR A 9 9.19 -12.13 -6.68
C THR A 9 10.36 -11.34 -7.27
N GLN A 10 10.58 -10.10 -6.84
CA GLN A 10 11.71 -9.24 -7.24
C GLN A 10 12.74 -9.01 -6.13
N SER A 11 12.73 -9.83 -5.06
CA SER A 11 13.67 -9.69 -3.95
C SER A 11 15.07 -10.14 -4.37
N GLN A 12 16.07 -9.29 -4.16
CA GLN A 12 17.48 -9.66 -4.34
C GLN A 12 18.02 -10.47 -3.15
N SER A 13 17.25 -10.51 -2.07
CA SER A 13 17.64 -11.14 -0.81
C SER A 13 17.30 -12.62 -0.81
N SER A 14 18.22 -13.48 -0.34
CA SER A 14 18.00 -14.92 -0.30
C SER A 14 16.84 -15.32 0.63
N THR A 15 16.17 -16.43 0.30
CA THR A 15 15.06 -16.96 1.12
C THR A 15 15.52 -17.38 2.51
N ILE A 16 16.70 -17.97 2.63
CA ILE A 16 17.28 -18.36 3.92
C ILE A 16 17.48 -17.12 4.80
N SER A 17 18.04 -16.03 4.25
CA SER A 17 18.26 -14.79 5.00
C SER A 17 16.94 -14.20 5.53
N ASN A 18 15.88 -14.24 4.72
CA ASN A 18 14.54 -13.83 5.14
C ASN A 18 13.97 -14.72 6.25
N ARG A 19 14.14 -16.05 6.16
CA ARG A 19 13.68 -16.97 7.22
C ARG A 19 14.45 -16.77 8.52
N ILE A 20 15.76 -16.55 8.45
CA ILE A 20 16.58 -16.21 9.62
C ILE A 20 16.10 -14.89 10.24
N HIS A 21 15.82 -13.87 9.42
CA HIS A 21 15.26 -12.62 9.91
C HIS A 21 13.91 -12.81 10.61
N GLN A 22 13.00 -13.60 10.02
CA GLN A 22 11.71 -13.95 10.62
C GLN A 22 11.89 -14.69 11.96
N LEU A 23 12.82 -15.65 12.03
CA LEU A 23 13.15 -16.34 13.28
C LEU A 23 13.63 -15.36 14.35
N PHE A 24 14.49 -14.40 14.01
CA PHE A 24 14.91 -13.37 14.97
C PHE A 24 13.79 -12.44 15.42
N ILE A 25 12.77 -12.20 14.60
CA ILE A 25 11.56 -11.49 15.03
C ILE A 25 10.78 -12.33 16.05
N LEU A 26 10.54 -13.61 15.74
CA LEU A 26 9.79 -14.52 16.61
C LEU A 26 10.47 -14.74 17.96
N LEU A 27 11.81 -14.78 17.97
CA LEU A 27 12.61 -14.89 19.21
C LEU A 27 12.78 -13.55 19.95
N GLY A 28 12.13 -12.48 19.50
CA GLY A 28 12.23 -11.14 20.12
C GLY A 28 13.59 -10.46 19.97
N LYS A 29 14.51 -11.03 19.19
CA LYS A 29 15.86 -10.51 18.97
C LYS A 29 15.91 -9.37 17.95
N ARG A 30 14.85 -9.17 17.18
CA ARG A 30 14.70 -8.05 16.23
C ARG A 30 13.27 -7.52 16.23
N PRO A 31 13.07 -6.20 16.14
CA PRO A 31 11.73 -5.62 16.04
C PRO A 31 11.11 -5.93 14.67
N SER A 32 9.80 -6.20 14.67
CA SER A 32 9.01 -6.28 13.44
C SER A 32 8.86 -4.90 12.79
N ILE A 33 8.46 -4.87 11.51
CA ILE A 33 8.19 -3.60 10.83
C ILE A 33 7.09 -2.81 11.54
N SER A 34 6.01 -3.49 11.95
CA SER A 34 4.90 -2.87 12.70
C SER A 34 5.36 -2.29 14.03
N ALA A 35 6.29 -2.95 14.75
CA ALA A 35 6.87 -2.40 15.97
C ALA A 35 7.65 -1.11 15.71
N ARG A 36 8.39 -1.03 14.59
CA ARG A 36 9.10 0.20 14.18
C ARG A 36 8.15 1.32 13.78
N LEU A 37 7.08 1.00 13.06
CA LEU A 37 6.03 1.97 12.70
C LEU A 37 5.34 2.50 13.95
N ARG A 38 4.99 1.63 14.90
CA ARG A 38 4.46 2.01 16.20
C ARG A 38 5.43 2.92 16.97
N GLN A 39 6.72 2.59 16.97
CA GLN A 39 7.74 3.43 17.59
C GLN A 39 7.75 4.82 16.96
N ILE A 40 7.70 4.95 15.63
CA ILE A 40 7.64 6.26 14.95
C ILE A 40 6.39 7.03 15.38
N LEU A 41 5.22 6.38 15.41
CA LEU A 41 3.95 7.02 15.76
C LEU A 41 3.91 7.49 17.22
N LEU A 42 4.55 6.76 18.13
CA LEU A 42 4.52 7.03 19.57
C LEU A 42 5.79 7.72 20.09
N SER A 43 6.76 8.02 19.22
CA SER A 43 8.00 8.66 19.65
C SER A 43 7.70 10.09 20.11
N PRO A 44 8.18 10.50 21.29
CA PRO A 44 8.07 11.89 21.70
C PRO A 44 8.91 12.77 20.78
N GLY A 45 8.41 13.97 20.48
CA GLY A 45 9.10 14.95 19.65
C GLY A 45 8.47 15.14 18.27
N PRO A 46 9.11 15.93 17.40
CA PRO A 46 8.60 16.19 16.07
C PRO A 46 8.62 14.91 15.22
N PRO A 47 7.62 14.71 14.34
CA PRO A 47 7.62 13.57 13.44
C PRO A 47 8.82 13.65 12.48
N PRO A 48 9.43 12.50 12.13
CA PRO A 48 10.55 12.47 11.19
C PRO A 48 10.10 12.94 9.79
N THR A 49 11.01 13.58 9.05
CA THR A 49 10.72 13.99 7.68
C THR A 49 10.62 12.79 6.74
N LEU A 50 10.04 12.97 5.54
CA LEU A 50 10.02 11.92 4.52
C LEU A 50 11.44 11.50 4.11
N ALA A 51 12.41 12.43 4.10
CA ALA A 51 13.80 12.14 3.82
C ALA A 51 14.44 11.27 4.91
N ASP A 52 14.19 11.58 6.19
CA ASP A 52 14.66 10.78 7.31
C ASP A 52 14.10 9.36 7.27
N LEU A 53 12.81 9.23 6.95
CA LEU A 53 12.13 7.93 6.84
C LEU A 53 12.71 7.11 5.68
N SER A 54 12.90 7.72 4.51
CA SER A 54 13.55 7.09 3.35
C SER A 54 14.94 6.57 3.71
N TYR A 55 15.78 7.43 4.29
CA TYR A 55 17.13 7.06 4.71
C TYR A 55 17.12 5.93 5.75
N LYS A 56 16.28 6.06 6.79
CA LYS A 56 16.16 5.08 7.87
C LYS A 56 15.76 3.70 7.35
N PHE A 57 14.71 3.62 6.53
CA PHE A 57 14.22 2.32 6.03
C PHE A 57 15.12 1.71 4.97
N LYS A 58 15.87 2.52 4.20
CA LYS A 58 16.89 2.01 3.27
C LYS A 58 18.00 1.22 4.00
N HIS A 59 18.41 1.68 5.18
CA HIS A 59 19.48 1.06 5.97
C HIS A 59 18.99 0.10 7.06
N THR A 60 17.67 -0.07 7.22
CA THR A 60 17.11 -0.96 8.23
C THR A 60 16.92 -2.36 7.65
N THR A 61 17.41 -3.39 8.33
CA THR A 61 16.99 -4.77 8.04
C THR A 61 15.55 -5.00 8.51
N ALA A 62 14.63 -5.27 7.59
CA ALA A 62 13.23 -5.54 7.90
C ALA A 62 12.58 -6.44 6.83
N SER A 63 11.45 -7.06 7.16
CA SER A 63 10.72 -7.91 6.22
C SER A 63 10.22 -7.11 5.00
N PRO A 64 10.17 -7.72 3.81
CA PRO A 64 9.64 -7.06 2.62
C PRO A 64 8.21 -6.57 2.83
N CYS A 65 7.96 -5.31 2.45
CA CYS A 65 6.67 -4.65 2.58
C CYS A 65 6.62 -3.38 1.73
N TYR A 66 5.43 -2.83 1.53
CA TYR A 66 5.28 -1.45 1.10
C TYR A 66 4.97 -0.59 2.30
N LEU A 67 5.67 0.53 2.45
CA LEU A 67 5.37 1.54 3.45
C LEU A 67 4.92 2.81 2.75
N THR A 68 3.82 3.38 3.20
CA THR A 68 3.32 4.66 2.70
C THR A 68 3.35 5.70 3.81
N PHE A 69 3.99 6.83 3.56
CA PHE A 69 4.04 8.00 4.43
C PHE A 69 3.56 9.22 3.66
N CYS A 70 3.04 10.21 4.37
CA CYS A 70 2.65 11.47 3.76
C CYS A 70 2.81 12.63 4.74
N THR A 71 2.96 13.81 4.15
CA THR A 71 2.79 15.11 4.77
C THR A 71 1.56 15.78 4.13
N PRO A 72 1.15 16.99 4.56
CA PRO A 72 0.10 17.75 3.88
C PRO A 72 0.40 18.09 2.40
N TYR A 73 1.66 17.93 1.97
CA TYR A 73 2.15 18.41 0.68
C TYR A 73 2.66 17.30 -0.23
N SER A 74 3.08 16.17 0.32
CA SER A 74 3.74 15.12 -0.44
C SER A 74 3.55 13.74 0.16
N ALA A 75 3.62 12.72 -0.70
CA ALA A 75 3.57 11.32 -0.33
C ALA A 75 4.89 10.63 -0.66
N LEU A 76 5.25 9.64 0.16
CA LEU A 76 6.39 8.75 0.00
C LEU A 76 5.91 7.31 0.08
N VAL A 77 6.34 6.50 -0.88
CA VAL A 77 6.20 5.06 -0.89
C VAL A 77 7.58 4.44 -0.84
N ILE A 78 7.74 3.42 0.01
CA ILE A 78 8.96 2.65 0.14
C ILE A 78 8.64 1.20 -0.19
N GLU A 79 9.18 0.68 -1.28
CA GLU A 79 9.23 -0.75 -1.57
C GLU A 79 10.41 -1.34 -0.79
N LYS A 80 10.13 -1.89 0.39
CA LYS A 80 11.14 -2.44 1.28
C LYS A 80 11.47 -3.88 0.86
N ASP A 81 12.76 -4.20 0.73
CA ASP A 81 13.27 -5.58 0.73
C ASP A 81 14.04 -5.84 2.04
N LEU A 82 14.66 -7.01 2.23
CA LEU A 82 15.34 -7.33 3.50
C LEU A 82 16.37 -6.26 3.90
N ASN A 83 17.32 -5.95 3.00
CA ASN A 83 18.44 -5.03 3.27
C ASN A 83 18.50 -3.84 2.29
N SER A 84 17.49 -3.67 1.45
CA SER A 84 17.41 -2.56 0.50
C SER A 84 16.00 -1.96 0.52
N ALA A 85 15.84 -0.84 -0.19
CA ALA A 85 14.56 -0.21 -0.41
C ALA A 85 14.60 0.60 -1.72
N LEU A 86 13.49 0.59 -2.46
CA LEU A 86 13.21 1.53 -3.55
C LEU A 86 12.18 2.55 -3.05
N THR A 87 12.30 3.81 -3.46
CA THR A 87 11.42 4.88 -2.98
C THR A 87 10.79 5.66 -4.11
N HIS A 88 9.52 5.98 -3.97
CA HIS A 88 8.74 6.78 -4.91
C HIS A 88 8.08 7.93 -4.17
N THR A 89 8.06 9.12 -4.78
CA THR A 89 7.46 10.32 -4.18
C THR A 89 6.54 11.01 -5.16
N SER A 90 5.54 11.73 -4.64
CA SER A 90 4.64 12.55 -5.44
C SER A 90 4.06 13.68 -4.59
N ASP A 91 3.92 14.85 -5.19
CA ASP A 91 3.31 16.04 -4.57
C ASP A 91 1.82 16.20 -4.93
N THR A 92 1.27 15.26 -5.72
CA THR A 92 -0.12 15.32 -6.20
C THR A 92 -0.92 14.11 -5.76
N PHE A 93 -0.57 12.94 -6.28
CA PHE A 93 -1.23 11.68 -5.99
C PHE A 93 -0.28 10.52 -6.15
N LEU A 94 -0.42 9.54 -5.26
CA LEU A 94 0.37 8.32 -5.26
C LEU A 94 -0.46 7.20 -4.65
N ALA A 95 -0.67 6.13 -5.41
CA ALA A 95 -1.37 4.93 -4.95
C ALA A 95 -0.43 3.73 -4.93
N VAL A 96 -0.64 2.84 -3.97
CA VAL A 96 0.09 1.57 -3.84
C VAL A 96 -0.90 0.49 -3.45
N THR A 97 -0.76 -0.66 -4.11
CA THR A 97 -1.51 -1.88 -3.79
C THR A 97 -0.54 -2.93 -3.27
N ASN A 98 -0.33 -4.02 -4.00
CA ASN A 98 0.48 -5.17 -3.57
C ASN A 98 1.38 -5.67 -4.70
N HIS A 99 1.93 -4.77 -5.51
CA HIS A 99 2.89 -5.10 -6.56
C HIS A 99 3.96 -4.00 -6.66
N ASP A 100 5.13 -4.38 -7.19
CA ASP A 100 6.24 -3.46 -7.42
C ASP A 100 6.01 -2.67 -8.69
N VAL A 101 6.50 -1.42 -8.72
CA VAL A 101 6.45 -0.54 -9.90
C VAL A 101 7.10 -1.18 -11.12
N ALA A 102 8.06 -2.08 -10.93
CA ALA A 102 8.67 -2.83 -12.02
C ALA A 102 7.64 -3.62 -12.87
N PHE A 103 6.54 -4.09 -12.26
CA PHE A 103 5.47 -4.82 -12.97
C PHE A 103 4.52 -3.92 -13.77
N GLU A 104 4.67 -2.60 -13.65
CA GLU A 104 3.84 -1.60 -14.35
C GLU A 104 4.45 -1.16 -15.68
N SER A 105 5.54 -1.78 -16.12
CA SER A 105 6.22 -1.43 -17.37
C SER A 105 5.30 -1.56 -18.59
N THR A 106 5.24 -0.51 -19.41
CA THR A 106 4.40 -0.40 -20.61
C THR A 106 4.85 -1.25 -21.80
N ASN A 107 6.01 -1.89 -21.73
CA ASN A 107 6.49 -2.77 -22.78
C ASN A 107 5.97 -4.18 -22.53
N ASP A 108 5.08 -4.68 -23.39
CA ASP A 108 4.49 -6.02 -23.26
C ASP A 108 5.54 -7.13 -23.16
N GLN A 109 6.70 -6.98 -23.84
CA GLN A 109 7.78 -7.97 -23.77
C GLN A 109 8.49 -8.00 -22.40
N ASP A 110 8.73 -6.83 -21.81
CA ASP A 110 9.38 -6.70 -20.50
C ASP A 110 8.41 -7.10 -19.38
N ALA A 111 7.14 -6.69 -19.49
CA ALA A 111 6.08 -7.07 -18.57
C ALA A 111 5.90 -8.60 -18.54
N GLU A 112 5.85 -9.26 -19.70
CA GLU A 112 5.75 -10.73 -19.76
C GLU A 112 7.02 -11.44 -19.28
N ALA A 113 8.20 -10.84 -19.45
CA ALA A 113 9.44 -11.38 -18.89
C ALA A 113 9.49 -11.27 -17.35
N LEU A 114 9.01 -10.15 -16.79
CA LEU A 114 8.92 -9.94 -15.34
C LEU A 114 7.81 -10.78 -14.69
N LYS A 115 6.69 -10.97 -15.38
CA LYS A 115 5.57 -11.84 -14.94
C LYS A 115 5.92 -13.32 -14.98
N ARG A 116 6.96 -13.75 -15.71
CA ARG A 116 7.42 -15.14 -15.70
C ARG A 116 8.08 -15.45 -14.35
N PRO A 117 7.45 -16.27 -13.50
CA PRO A 117 8.01 -16.57 -12.19
C PRO A 117 9.38 -17.22 -12.35
N SER A 118 10.34 -16.82 -11.50
CA SER A 118 11.59 -17.53 -11.33
C SER A 118 11.28 -19.02 -11.13
N ARG A 119 12.03 -19.91 -11.80
CA ARG A 119 11.79 -21.35 -12.02
C ARG A 119 11.45 -22.23 -10.79
N ILE A 120 11.35 -21.67 -9.59
CA ILE A 120 11.10 -22.35 -8.31
C ILE A 120 9.61 -22.30 -7.90
N VAL A 121 8.79 -21.36 -8.40
CA VAL A 121 7.35 -21.29 -8.06
C VAL A 121 6.49 -21.89 -9.17
N ARG A 122 6.66 -23.18 -9.41
CA ARG A 122 6.00 -23.94 -10.50
C ARG A 122 4.57 -24.39 -10.13
N GLY A 123 3.76 -23.54 -9.47
CA GLY A 123 2.54 -24.06 -8.82
C GLY A 123 1.36 -23.15 -8.47
N SER A 124 1.18 -21.93 -8.99
CA SER A 124 -0.10 -21.25 -8.74
C SER A 124 -0.55 -20.30 -9.85
N SER A 125 -1.60 -20.69 -10.57
CA SER A 125 -2.50 -19.77 -11.28
C SER A 125 -3.00 -18.63 -10.37
N GLY A 126 -3.00 -18.84 -9.05
CA GLY A 126 -3.28 -17.84 -8.01
C GLY A 126 -2.30 -16.65 -7.91
N SER A 127 -0.99 -16.83 -8.16
CA SER A 127 -0.03 -15.73 -8.01
C SER A 127 -0.19 -14.66 -9.12
N MET A 128 -0.50 -15.10 -10.34
CA MET A 128 -0.75 -14.20 -11.47
C MET A 128 -2.10 -13.48 -11.36
N SER A 129 -3.14 -14.15 -10.83
CA SER A 129 -4.43 -13.49 -10.57
C SER A 129 -4.28 -12.40 -9.52
N LEU A 130 -3.61 -12.68 -8.40
CA LEU A 130 -3.33 -11.69 -7.37
C LEU A 130 -2.53 -10.49 -7.89
N LEU A 131 -1.54 -10.71 -8.77
CA LEU A 131 -0.79 -9.63 -9.41
C LEU A 131 -1.70 -8.78 -10.31
N ASN A 132 -2.50 -9.41 -11.16
CA ASN A 132 -3.41 -8.70 -12.06
C ASN A 132 -4.47 -7.90 -11.28
N GLU A 133 -5.08 -8.49 -10.25
CA GLU A 133 -6.02 -7.80 -9.35
C GLU A 133 -5.35 -6.61 -8.65
N SER A 134 -4.08 -6.76 -8.25
CA SER A 134 -3.30 -5.69 -7.63
C SER A 134 -3.06 -4.52 -8.59
N ILE A 135 -2.76 -4.81 -9.87
CA ILE A 135 -2.58 -3.81 -10.93
C ILE A 135 -3.92 -3.12 -11.24
N GLU A 136 -4.98 -3.90 -11.47
CA GLU A 136 -6.32 -3.38 -11.78
C GLU A 136 -6.85 -2.43 -10.69
N ARG A 137 -6.64 -2.77 -9.41
CA ARG A 137 -6.99 -1.89 -8.28
C ARG A 137 -6.24 -0.56 -8.33
N LYS A 138 -4.95 -0.59 -8.66
CA LYS A 138 -4.13 0.62 -8.79
C LYS A 138 -4.61 1.45 -9.98
N ASP A 139 -4.82 0.83 -11.13
CA ASP A 139 -5.30 1.50 -12.35
C ASP A 139 -6.67 2.15 -12.15
N THR A 140 -7.60 1.45 -11.49
CA THR A 140 -8.91 2.00 -11.13
C THR A 140 -8.76 3.25 -10.26
N MET A 141 -7.88 3.20 -9.26
CA MET A 141 -7.62 4.34 -8.38
C MET A 141 -7.03 5.55 -9.15
N TYR A 142 -6.10 5.31 -10.07
CA TYR A 142 -5.55 6.37 -10.93
C TYR A 142 -6.58 6.91 -11.92
N SER A 143 -7.46 6.06 -12.46
CA SER A 143 -8.57 6.50 -13.32
C SER A 143 -9.55 7.38 -12.56
N LEU A 144 -9.99 6.98 -11.36
CA LEU A 144 -10.86 7.80 -10.52
C LEU A 144 -10.22 9.15 -10.13
N TRP A 145 -8.91 9.14 -9.84
CA TRP A 145 -8.15 10.36 -9.64
C TRP A 145 -8.20 11.24 -10.90
N ARG A 146 -7.87 10.71 -12.09
CA ARG A 146 -7.87 11.48 -13.35
C ARG A 146 -9.25 11.98 -13.76
N ASP A 147 -10.28 11.16 -13.59
CA ASP A 147 -11.65 11.40 -14.04
C ASP A 147 -12.43 12.35 -13.13
N ARG A 148 -11.79 12.89 -12.09
CA ARG A 148 -12.36 13.96 -11.26
C ARG A 148 -12.70 15.17 -12.15
N LYS A 149 -13.96 15.24 -12.58
CA LYS A 149 -14.48 16.39 -13.34
C LYS A 149 -14.45 17.63 -12.45
N GLN A 150 -13.88 18.72 -12.94
CA GLN A 150 -14.03 20.03 -12.31
C GLN A 150 -14.90 20.97 -13.13
N PRO A 151 -15.65 21.87 -12.46
CA PRO A 151 -16.17 23.08 -13.08
C PRO A 151 -15.01 24.04 -13.42
N SER A 152 -14.64 24.09 -14.71
CA SER A 152 -14.20 25.27 -15.48
C SER A 152 -13.41 26.43 -14.81
N ARG A 153 -12.50 26.19 -13.85
CA ARG A 153 -11.54 27.24 -13.40
C ARG A 153 -10.09 26.73 -13.29
N PRO A 154 -9.09 27.39 -13.91
CA PRO A 154 -7.78 26.78 -14.19
C PRO A 154 -6.68 27.03 -13.13
N THR A 155 -6.99 27.57 -11.94
CA THR A 155 -5.94 28.26 -11.15
C THR A 155 -5.70 27.79 -9.71
N LYS A 156 -6.25 26.65 -9.25
CA LYS A 156 -5.91 26.09 -7.92
C LYS A 156 -5.37 24.67 -8.01
N VAL A 157 -4.27 24.44 -7.29
CA VAL A 157 -3.70 23.10 -7.01
C VAL A 157 -4.84 22.14 -6.67
N GLN A 158 -4.99 21.11 -7.51
CA GLN A 158 -6.16 20.26 -7.53
C GLN A 158 -6.10 19.25 -6.37
N ARG A 159 -6.93 19.43 -5.35
CA ARG A 159 -7.02 18.52 -4.20
C ARG A 159 -8.30 17.69 -4.29
N ALA A 160 -8.21 16.39 -4.03
CA ALA A 160 -9.39 15.54 -3.86
C ALA A 160 -10.11 15.91 -2.56
N LEU A 161 -11.43 15.92 -2.57
CA LEU A 161 -12.22 16.08 -1.37
C LEU A 161 -12.33 14.72 -0.65
N VAL A 162 -12.52 14.76 0.67
CA VAL A 162 -12.73 13.55 1.48
C VAL A 162 -13.89 12.71 0.95
N ASN A 163 -14.96 13.33 0.46
CA ASN A 163 -16.10 12.61 -0.13
C ASN A 163 -15.76 11.92 -1.46
N ASP A 164 -14.86 12.49 -2.26
CA ASP A 164 -14.37 11.84 -3.49
C ASP A 164 -13.63 10.56 -3.10
N VAL A 165 -12.70 10.67 -2.14
CA VAL A 165 -11.89 9.54 -1.66
C VAL A 165 -12.77 8.46 -1.00
N LYS A 166 -13.81 8.84 -0.23
CA LYS A 166 -14.80 7.87 0.30
C LYS A 166 -15.46 7.08 -0.82
N THR A 167 -15.85 7.76 -1.90
CA THR A 167 -16.46 7.11 -3.06
C THR A 167 -15.47 6.14 -3.69
N TRP A 168 -14.22 6.56 -3.90
CA TRP A 168 -13.17 5.71 -4.47
C TRP A 168 -12.91 4.47 -3.63
N LEU A 169 -12.83 4.63 -2.30
CA LEU A 169 -12.63 3.54 -1.34
C LEU A 169 -13.85 2.61 -1.20
N ARG A 170 -14.98 2.91 -1.85
CA ARG A 170 -16.16 2.03 -1.92
C ARG A 170 -16.34 1.38 -3.29
N THR A 171 -15.58 1.81 -4.29
CA THR A 171 -15.64 1.33 -5.68
C THR A 171 -14.94 -0.02 -5.84
N TYR A 172 -15.55 -0.95 -6.58
CA TYR A 172 -14.88 -2.18 -7.02
C TYR A 172 -13.89 -1.87 -8.17
N PRO A 173 -12.69 -2.48 -8.24
CA PRO A 173 -12.16 -3.51 -7.35
C PRO A 173 -11.38 -2.99 -6.14
N ILE A 174 -11.29 -1.66 -5.92
CA ILE A 174 -10.56 -1.07 -4.79
C ILE A 174 -11.07 -1.63 -3.46
N ARG A 175 -12.40 -1.66 -3.29
CA ARG A 175 -13.08 -2.41 -2.24
C ARG A 175 -13.60 -3.73 -2.82
N ASN A 176 -13.23 -4.81 -2.18
CA ASN A 176 -13.62 -6.17 -2.53
C ASN A 176 -13.96 -6.99 -1.27
N GLU A 177 -14.27 -8.27 -1.45
CA GLU A 177 -14.61 -9.23 -0.40
C GLU A 177 -13.50 -9.46 0.65
N CYS A 178 -12.25 -9.11 0.34
CA CYS A 178 -11.13 -9.19 1.27
C CYS A 178 -10.92 -7.88 2.07
N THR A 179 -11.69 -6.84 1.78
CA THR A 179 -11.57 -5.54 2.44
C THR A 179 -12.35 -5.56 3.75
N HIS A 180 -11.65 -5.41 4.88
CA HIS A 180 -12.26 -5.47 6.21
C HIS A 180 -12.67 -4.09 6.73
N PHE A 181 -11.89 -3.06 6.39
CA PHE A 181 -12.18 -1.68 6.74
C PHE A 181 -11.49 -0.73 5.76
N CYS A 182 -12.03 0.47 5.63
CA CYS A 182 -11.42 1.58 4.93
C CYS A 182 -11.21 2.74 5.89
N CYS A 183 -10.15 3.51 5.70
CA CYS A 183 -9.93 4.73 6.47
C CYS A 183 -9.30 5.83 5.63
N ILE A 184 -9.56 7.08 6.02
CA ILE A 184 -8.92 8.27 5.49
C ILE A 184 -8.29 8.99 6.67
N MET A 185 -7.02 9.36 6.52
CA MET A 185 -6.24 10.12 7.50
C MET A 185 -5.74 11.40 6.84
N ASP A 186 -5.75 12.50 7.58
CA ASP A 186 -5.23 13.79 7.14
C ASP A 186 -4.20 14.31 8.14
N PRO A 187 -2.90 14.38 7.77
CA PRO A 187 -1.85 14.89 8.64
C PRO A 187 -1.97 16.41 8.91
N SER A 188 -2.80 17.14 8.16
CA SER A 188 -3.05 18.57 8.36
C SER A 188 -4.27 18.87 9.24
N ALA A 189 -5.11 17.88 9.50
CA ALA A 189 -6.25 18.04 10.40
C ALA A 189 -5.78 18.37 11.82
N GLU A 190 -6.57 19.16 12.55
CA GLU A 190 -6.28 19.49 13.95
C GLU A 190 -6.18 18.20 14.79
N GLY A 191 -5.10 18.07 15.55
CA GLY A 191 -4.76 16.83 16.26
C GLY A 191 -4.12 15.73 15.40
N GLY A 192 -3.95 15.94 14.09
CA GLY A 192 -3.29 15.04 13.13
C GLY A 192 -3.95 13.66 13.08
N GLY A 193 -4.97 13.46 12.23
CA GLY A 193 -5.96 12.45 12.59
C GLY A 193 -6.65 11.68 11.46
N LEU A 194 -7.25 10.58 11.92
CA LEU A 194 -8.25 9.78 11.25
C LEU A 194 -9.50 10.65 11.01
N VAL A 195 -9.79 10.99 9.77
CA VAL A 195 -10.95 11.84 9.40
C VAL A 195 -12.19 11.02 9.04
N TRP A 196 -11.99 9.74 8.71
CA TRP A 196 -13.08 8.81 8.44
C TRP A 196 -12.60 7.37 8.56
N VAL A 197 -13.48 6.50 9.04
CA VAL A 197 -13.32 5.05 9.06
C VAL A 197 -14.65 4.40 8.77
N GLU A 198 -14.62 3.27 8.07
CA GLU A 198 -15.78 2.45 7.76
C GLU A 198 -15.40 0.97 7.86
N SER A 199 -16.18 0.20 8.60
CA SER A 199 -16.09 -1.26 8.60
C SER A 199 -16.75 -1.79 7.33
N CYS A 200 -16.07 -2.71 6.65
CA CYS A 200 -16.55 -3.38 5.45
C CYS A 200 -16.99 -4.79 5.86
N GLU A 201 -18.05 -4.88 6.65
CA GLU A 201 -18.64 -6.17 6.98
C GLU A 201 -19.28 -6.75 5.72
N VAL A 202 -19.14 -8.07 5.54
CA VAL A 202 -19.97 -8.78 4.57
C VAL A 202 -21.39 -8.69 5.09
N SER A 203 -22.28 -8.00 4.38
CA SER A 203 -23.71 -8.01 4.69
C SER A 203 -24.20 -9.45 4.65
N THR A 204 -24.30 -10.10 5.81
CA THR A 204 -25.11 -11.30 5.97
C THR A 204 -26.54 -10.85 5.66
N GLY A 205 -27.07 -11.28 4.52
CA GLY A 205 -28.40 -10.91 4.06
C GLY A 205 -29.48 -11.19 5.12
N PRO A 206 -30.67 -10.55 5.00
CA PRO A 206 -31.72 -10.68 6.00
C PRO A 206 -32.23 -12.13 6.06
N ASN A 207 -32.56 -12.54 7.29
CA ASN A 207 -33.28 -13.75 7.67
C ASN A 207 -34.24 -14.27 6.59
N ASN A 208 -34.03 -15.51 6.15
CA ASN A 208 -35.08 -16.31 5.54
C ASN A 208 -36.13 -16.64 6.62
N SER A 209 -37.08 -15.73 6.83
CA SER A 209 -38.38 -16.06 7.40
C SER A 209 -39.19 -16.78 6.33
N PHE A 210 -39.04 -18.11 6.24
CA PHE A 210 -40.05 -18.93 5.57
C PHE A 210 -41.25 -19.08 6.52
N GLN A 211 -42.25 -18.23 6.30
CA GLN A 211 -43.65 -18.58 6.56
C GLN A 211 -44.12 -19.49 5.42
N ASN A 212 -44.42 -20.74 5.75
CA ASN A 212 -45.67 -21.47 5.48
C ASN A 212 -45.51 -22.94 5.86
#